data_AF-S6H0C4-F1
#
_entry.id   AF-S6H0C4-F1
#
_cell.length_a   1.000
_cell.length_b   1.000
_cell.length_c   1.000
_cell.angle_alpha   90.00
_cell.angle_beta   90.00
_cell.angle_gamma   90.00
#
_symmetry.space_group_name_H-M   'P 1'
#
loop_
_entity.id
_entity.type
_entity.pdbx_description
1 polymer ?
#
loop_
_entity_poly.entity_id
_entity_poly.type
_entity_poly.pdbx_seq_one_letter_code
_entity_poly.pdbx_strand_id
1 'polypeptide(L)'
;MDNEKNSGAQAIASGHPKEELLQLLNVKPSTLNWDAVVVYNRGRANALMMQQYIQKLTAENYMRPIDGEIESEEGSKLKFFGIQLGIPRLSFENASLTESRARVTLPITAGLAILKSEPVGGFKAIHSIMRPNGAAGPRLWLDVTLKDAPGGVDEVGKVTIDLSQMDDFDTDLFSDPVSVINAREFFKTEFAKHPELQVYILGTLSTQADSSLKPKFFKVHTQAAPGAKIRSAPNYGDGAVVLFVTLEGGLTVVFQRKTAILSI
;
A
#
# COMPACT_ATOMS: atom_id res chain seq x y z
N MET A 1 -34.30 41.17 5.08
CA MET A 1 -33.54 42.17 4.31
C MET A 1 -32.22 42.39 5.02
N ASP A 2 -31.41 41.34 5.20
CA ASP A 2 -30.58 40.64 4.18
C ASP A 2 -29.41 41.57 3.81
N ASN A 3 -28.13 41.24 3.95
CA ASN A 3 -27.43 40.02 3.54
C ASN A 3 -26.08 39.91 4.29
N GLU A 4 -25.72 38.73 4.82
CA GLU A 4 -24.74 37.76 4.28
C GLU A 4 -23.27 38.21 4.31
N LYS A 5 -22.48 37.63 5.23
CA LYS A 5 -21.54 36.50 4.99
C LYS A 5 -20.38 36.86 4.05
N ASN A 6 -19.18 36.94 4.61
CA ASN A 6 -18.02 36.35 3.95
C ASN A 6 -17.09 35.69 4.97
N SER A 7 -17.38 34.41 5.23
CA SER A 7 -16.49 33.47 5.90
C SER A 7 -15.45 33.01 4.86
N GLY A 8 -14.28 33.65 4.88
CA GLY A 8 -13.12 33.18 4.15
C GLY A 8 -12.45 32.06 4.93
N ALA A 9 -12.85 30.82 4.66
CA ALA A 9 -12.18 29.61 5.14
C ALA A 9 -10.73 29.59 4.62
N GLN A 10 -9.77 29.91 5.49
CA GLN A 10 -8.36 29.69 5.21
C GLN A 10 -8.04 28.21 5.36
N ALA A 11 -7.39 27.69 4.31
CA ALA A 11 -6.98 26.31 4.15
C ALA A 11 -6.18 25.82 5.36
N ILE A 12 -6.62 24.70 5.94
CA ILE A 12 -5.90 23.97 6.97
C ILE A 12 -4.75 23.24 6.28
N ALA A 13 -3.63 23.92 6.11
CA ALA A 13 -2.36 23.29 5.77
C ALA A 13 -1.93 22.45 6.99
N SER A 14 -2.14 21.14 6.92
CA SER A 14 -1.74 20.18 7.95
C SER A 14 -0.24 19.92 7.89
N GLY A 15 0.55 20.95 8.23
CA GLY A 15 1.98 20.87 8.45
C GLY A 15 2.41 22.00 9.35
N HIS A 16 2.96 21.69 10.52
CA HIS A 16 3.59 22.69 11.37
C HIS A 16 4.73 23.36 10.57
N PRO A 17 4.81 24.70 10.55
CA PRO A 17 5.96 25.41 10.01
C PRO A 17 7.24 24.87 10.65
N LYS A 18 8.34 24.86 9.89
CA LYS A 18 9.63 24.33 10.33
C LYS A 18 10.04 24.84 11.71
N GLU A 19 9.80 26.12 11.99
CA GLU A 19 10.12 26.77 13.27
C GLU A 19 9.31 26.20 14.45
N GLU A 20 8.03 25.87 14.24
CA GLU A 20 7.15 25.31 15.27
C GLU A 20 7.53 23.84 15.57
N LEU A 21 7.90 23.08 14.55
CA LEU A 21 8.47 21.74 14.69
C LEU A 21 9.78 21.75 15.47
N LEU A 22 10.67 22.72 15.20
CA LEU A 22 11.92 22.88 15.93
C LEU A 22 11.70 23.25 17.40
N GLN A 23 10.70 24.10 17.69
CA GLN A 23 10.34 24.43 19.08
C GLN A 23 9.80 23.21 19.82
N LEU A 24 8.96 22.39 19.17
CA LEU A 24 8.40 21.18 19.76
C LEU A 24 9.47 20.12 20.07
N LEU A 25 10.44 19.96 19.16
CA LEU A 25 11.60 19.08 19.34
C LEU A 25 12.55 19.54 20.46
N ASN A 26 12.55 20.84 20.79
CA ASN A 26 13.45 21.43 21.79
C ASN A 26 12.95 21.25 23.24
N VAL A 27 11.67 20.92 23.45
CA VAL A 27 11.05 20.84 24.79
C VAL A 27 11.17 19.44 25.41
N LYS A 28 11.14 18.38 24.61
CA LYS A 28 11.26 16.98 25.08
C LYS A 28 11.72 16.10 23.91
N PRO A 29 12.50 15.02 24.14
CA PRO A 29 12.77 14.04 23.10
C PRO A 29 11.44 13.52 22.55
N SER A 30 11.05 14.01 21.38
CA SER A 30 9.76 13.71 20.75
C SER A 30 9.83 12.41 19.95
N THR A 31 10.97 11.73 20.01
CA THR A 31 11.26 10.45 19.36
C THR A 31 10.92 9.25 20.24
N LEU A 32 10.34 9.43 21.43
CA LEU A 32 9.93 8.32 22.31
C LEU A 32 11.05 7.30 22.57
N ASN A 33 12.26 7.79 22.89
CA ASN A 33 13.49 7.00 23.11
C ASN A 33 14.08 6.30 21.88
N TRP A 34 13.65 6.68 20.68
CA TRP A 34 14.35 6.33 19.43
C TRP A 34 15.40 7.38 19.09
N ASP A 35 16.49 6.95 18.46
CA ASP A 35 17.60 7.83 18.10
C ASP A 35 17.28 8.66 16.84
N ALA A 36 16.46 8.12 15.94
CA ALA A 36 15.95 8.84 14.78
C ALA A 36 14.55 8.36 14.36
N VAL A 37 13.78 9.27 13.74
CA VAL A 37 12.49 8.98 13.10
C VAL A 37 12.52 9.47 11.66
N VAL A 38 12.21 8.60 10.70
CA VAL A 38 12.16 8.91 9.27
C VAL A 38 10.74 8.76 8.77
N VAL A 39 10.24 9.72 8.00
CA VAL A 39 8.84 9.74 7.54
C VAL A 39 8.76 9.89 6.03
N TYR A 40 8.11 8.94 5.38
CA TYR A 40 7.71 9.02 3.98
C TYR A 40 6.21 9.24 3.90
N ASN A 41 5.79 10.46 3.57
CA ASN A 41 4.38 10.72 3.30
C ASN A 41 3.90 9.95 2.06
N ARG A 42 2.57 9.82 1.89
CA ARG A 42 1.93 9.15 0.75
C ARG A 42 2.51 9.54 -0.60
N GLY A 43 2.73 10.85 -0.81
CA GLY A 43 3.30 11.37 -2.06
C GLY A 43 4.69 10.82 -2.35
N ARG A 44 5.60 10.86 -1.37
CA ARG A 44 6.98 10.34 -1.52
C ARG A 44 7.00 8.82 -1.66
N ALA A 45 6.23 8.10 -0.84
CA ALA A 45 6.14 6.64 -0.95
C ALA A 45 5.66 6.20 -2.35
N ASN A 46 4.60 6.85 -2.86
CA ASN A 46 4.06 6.57 -4.19
C ASN A 46 5.01 6.98 -5.33
N ALA A 47 5.77 8.06 -5.17
CA ALA A 47 6.79 8.43 -6.15
C ALA A 47 7.90 7.36 -6.27
N LEU A 48 8.35 6.81 -5.14
CA LEU A 48 9.34 5.71 -5.12
C LEU A 48 8.78 4.41 -5.70
N MET A 49 7.52 4.09 -5.41
CA MET A 49 6.84 2.93 -6.01
C MET A 49 6.69 3.10 -7.53
N MET A 50 6.34 4.29 -8.00
CA MET A 50 6.24 4.61 -9.43
C MET A 50 7.59 4.47 -10.14
N GLN A 51 8.67 5.01 -9.56
CA GLN A 51 10.01 4.89 -10.13
C GLN A 51 10.42 3.43 -10.29
N GLN A 52 10.21 2.61 -9.25
CA GLN A 52 10.51 1.19 -9.31
C GLN A 52 9.62 0.45 -10.28
N TYR A 53 8.33 0.77 -10.32
CA TYR A 53 7.41 0.21 -11.31
C TYR A 53 7.95 0.46 -12.74
N ILE A 54 8.37 1.69 -13.06
CA ILE A 54 8.95 2.03 -14.37
C ILE A 54 10.26 1.26 -14.64
N GLN A 55 11.15 1.14 -13.66
CA GLN A 55 12.38 0.36 -13.81
C GLN A 55 12.09 -1.12 -14.08
N LYS A 56 11.07 -1.64 -13.42
CA LYS A 56 10.64 -3.01 -13.62
C LYS A 56 9.97 -3.20 -14.98
N LEU A 57 9.23 -2.21 -15.52
CA LEU A 57 8.68 -2.26 -16.89
C LEU A 57 9.73 -2.57 -17.96
N THR A 58 10.96 -2.09 -17.78
CA THR A 58 12.05 -2.29 -18.73
C THR A 58 12.78 -3.63 -18.55
N ALA A 59 12.46 -4.39 -17.50
CA ALA A 59 13.03 -5.71 -17.27
C ALA A 59 12.28 -6.76 -18.10
N GLU A 60 13.02 -7.69 -18.70
CA GLU A 60 12.44 -8.82 -19.43
C GLU A 60 11.52 -9.61 -18.48
N ASN A 61 10.22 -9.68 -18.82
CA ASN A 61 9.13 -10.41 -18.14
C ASN A 61 8.29 -9.68 -17.07
N TYR A 62 8.54 -8.41 -16.72
CA TYR A 62 7.77 -7.77 -15.65
C TYR A 62 6.29 -7.47 -15.99
N MET A 63 5.97 -7.30 -17.27
CA MET A 63 4.63 -6.98 -17.78
C MET A 63 4.01 -8.15 -18.54
N ARG A 64 4.27 -9.41 -18.12
CA ARG A 64 3.49 -10.51 -18.69
C ARG A 64 2.03 -10.29 -18.33
N PRO A 65 1.14 -10.17 -19.33
CA PRO A 65 -0.27 -10.05 -19.05
C PRO A 65 -0.74 -11.25 -18.20
N ILE A 66 -1.63 -11.00 -17.25
CA ILE A 66 -2.18 -12.04 -16.40
C ILE A 66 -3.27 -12.75 -17.20
N ASP A 67 -2.98 -14.00 -17.55
CA ASP A 67 -3.88 -14.92 -18.24
C ASP A 67 -4.24 -16.05 -17.29
N GLY A 68 -5.48 -16.54 -17.37
CA GLY A 68 -5.86 -17.74 -16.63
C GLY A 68 -7.37 -17.91 -16.52
N GLU A 69 -7.77 -18.94 -15.79
CA GLU A 69 -9.18 -19.21 -15.52
C GLU A 69 -9.36 -19.76 -14.11
N ILE A 70 -10.52 -19.48 -13.54
CA ILE A 70 -10.98 -20.06 -12.29
C ILE A 70 -12.42 -20.56 -12.49
N GLU A 71 -12.72 -21.71 -11.93
CA GLU A 71 -14.04 -22.33 -11.97
C GLU A 71 -14.72 -22.13 -10.62
N SER A 72 -15.97 -21.71 -10.65
CA SER A 72 -16.83 -21.61 -9.48
C SER A 72 -17.35 -22.99 -9.09
N GLU A 73 -17.76 -23.15 -7.83
CA GLU A 73 -18.42 -24.37 -7.36
C GLU A 73 -19.72 -24.67 -8.13
N GLU A 74 -20.34 -23.66 -8.73
CA GLU A 74 -21.58 -23.77 -9.52
C GLU A 74 -21.33 -24.12 -11.00
N GLY A 75 -20.07 -24.37 -11.41
CA GLY A 75 -19.70 -24.74 -12.78
C GLY A 75 -19.65 -23.56 -13.77
N SER A 76 -19.71 -22.33 -13.27
CA SER A 76 -19.38 -21.14 -14.06
C SER A 76 -17.88 -20.93 -14.07
N LYS A 77 -17.33 -20.55 -15.24
CA LYS A 77 -15.90 -20.30 -15.41
C LYS A 77 -15.67 -18.83 -15.66
N LEU A 78 -14.74 -18.25 -14.90
CA LEU A 78 -14.25 -16.91 -15.09
C LEU A 78 -12.88 -16.97 -15.73
N LYS A 79 -12.75 -16.38 -16.92
CA LYS A 79 -11.53 -16.41 -17.72
C LYS A 79 -10.95 -15.04 -17.91
N PHE A 80 -9.68 -14.89 -17.60
CA PHE A 80 -8.90 -13.68 -17.74
C PHE A 80 -7.96 -13.83 -18.92
N PHE A 81 -7.94 -12.82 -19.79
CA PHE A 81 -7.01 -12.74 -20.90
C PHE A 81 -6.34 -11.39 -20.90
N GLY A 82 -5.01 -11.40 -20.94
CA GLY A 82 -4.25 -10.19 -21.19
C GLY A 82 -4.41 -9.13 -20.10
N ILE A 83 -4.74 -9.49 -18.86
CA ILE A 83 -4.99 -8.50 -17.81
C ILE A 83 -3.70 -7.76 -17.48
N GLN A 84 -3.73 -6.43 -17.59
CA GLN A 84 -2.60 -5.57 -17.25
C GLN A 84 -2.94 -4.71 -16.04
N LEU A 85 -2.01 -4.68 -15.09
CA LEU A 85 -2.09 -3.84 -13.90
C LEU A 85 -1.22 -2.61 -14.11
N GLY A 86 -1.73 -1.46 -13.69
CA GLY A 86 -0.98 -0.21 -13.74
C GLY A 86 -0.18 0.05 -12.48
N ILE A 87 0.22 1.31 -12.31
CA ILE A 87 1.11 1.75 -11.23
C ILE A 87 0.42 1.54 -9.86
N PRO A 88 1.04 0.80 -8.92
CA PRO A 88 0.50 0.65 -7.58
C PRO A 88 0.51 1.97 -6.82
N ARG A 89 -0.55 2.21 -6.05
CA ARG A 89 -0.69 3.38 -5.19
C ARG A 89 -1.00 2.96 -3.78
N LEU A 90 -0.17 3.40 -2.84
CA LEU A 90 -0.36 3.22 -1.42
C LEU A 90 -1.29 4.31 -0.87
N SER A 91 -2.16 3.89 0.04
CA SER A 91 -3.04 4.74 0.83
C SER A 91 -3.20 4.19 2.25
N PHE A 92 -3.58 5.05 3.18
CA PHE A 92 -3.47 4.80 4.62
C PHE A 92 -4.82 4.82 5.35
N GLU A 93 -5.93 4.61 4.64
CA GLU A 93 -7.28 4.57 5.21
C GLU A 93 -7.47 3.45 6.24
N ASN A 94 -6.75 2.34 6.08
CA ASN A 94 -6.73 1.20 7.00
C ASN A 94 -5.49 1.21 7.90
N ALA A 95 -4.70 2.30 7.92
CA ALA A 95 -3.42 2.31 8.60
C ALA A 95 -3.54 2.11 10.10
N SER A 96 -2.67 1.26 10.62
CA SER A 96 -2.59 0.97 12.06
C SER A 96 -1.15 1.11 12.52
N LEU A 97 -0.94 1.82 13.63
CA LEU A 97 0.38 1.90 14.26
C LEU A 97 0.82 0.55 14.84
N THR A 98 -0.12 -0.35 15.18
CA THR A 98 0.23 -1.64 15.79
C THR A 98 0.52 -2.73 14.77
N GLU A 99 -0.14 -2.67 13.62
CA GLU A 99 -0.09 -3.71 12.59
C GLU A 99 0.58 -3.23 11.30
N SER A 100 0.96 -1.97 11.21
CA SER A 100 1.69 -1.40 10.07
C SER A 100 0.97 -1.64 8.72
N ARG A 101 -0.35 -1.55 8.74
CA ARG A 101 -1.24 -1.82 7.59
C ARG A 101 -1.29 -0.66 6.61
N ALA A 102 -1.38 -0.96 5.33
CA ALA A 102 -1.72 0.02 4.30
C ALA A 102 -2.56 -0.64 3.22
N ARG A 103 -3.23 0.16 2.39
CA ARG A 103 -3.95 -0.32 1.21
C ARG A 103 -3.12 -0.03 -0.03
N VAL A 104 -3.05 -1.00 -0.93
CA VAL A 104 -2.49 -0.84 -2.28
C VAL A 104 -3.64 -0.91 -3.28
N THR A 105 -3.69 0.09 -4.15
CA THR A 105 -4.62 0.14 -5.28
C THR A 105 -3.84 -0.04 -6.58
N LEU A 106 -4.25 -1.00 -7.39
CA LEU A 106 -3.72 -1.29 -8.72
C LEU A 106 -4.84 -1.08 -9.75
N PRO A 107 -4.74 -0.08 -10.65
CA PRO A 107 -5.72 0.05 -11.72
C PRO A 107 -5.56 -1.10 -12.72
N ILE A 108 -6.65 -1.66 -13.21
CA ILE A 108 -6.65 -2.63 -14.30
C ILE A 108 -6.75 -1.83 -15.60
N THR A 109 -5.63 -1.76 -16.33
CA THR A 109 -5.47 -0.83 -17.46
C THR A 109 -5.84 -1.44 -18.80
N ALA A 110 -5.77 -2.76 -18.91
CA ALA A 110 -6.12 -3.50 -20.12
C ALA A 110 -6.51 -4.96 -19.81
N GLY A 111 -6.99 -5.65 -20.84
CA GLY A 111 -7.30 -7.07 -20.83
C GLY A 111 -8.78 -7.35 -21.05
N LEU A 112 -9.17 -8.58 -20.74
CA LEU A 112 -10.51 -9.10 -20.93
C LEU A 112 -10.84 -10.06 -19.80
N ALA A 113 -12.01 -9.93 -19.20
CA ALA A 113 -12.55 -10.93 -18.31
C ALA A 113 -13.89 -11.46 -18.85
N ILE A 114 -14.02 -12.77 -18.98
CA ILE A 114 -15.18 -13.44 -19.56
C ILE A 114 -15.79 -14.35 -18.51
N LEU A 115 -17.05 -14.12 -18.18
CA LEU A 115 -17.86 -15.07 -17.41
C LEU A 115 -18.62 -15.97 -18.38
N LYS A 116 -18.43 -17.29 -18.26
CA LYS A 116 -19.11 -18.29 -19.09
C LYS A 116 -19.61 -19.47 -18.27
N SER A 117 -20.59 -20.20 -18.77
CA SER A 117 -21.00 -21.51 -18.23
C SER A 117 -20.81 -22.59 -19.29
N GLU A 118 -20.24 -23.73 -18.89
CA GLU A 118 -20.02 -24.88 -19.77
C GLU A 118 -20.53 -26.17 -19.10
N PRO A 119 -21.85 -26.31 -18.86
CA PRO A 119 -22.42 -27.50 -18.22
C PRO A 119 -22.25 -28.76 -19.07
N VAL A 120 -22.01 -29.90 -18.43
CA VAL A 120 -21.88 -31.20 -19.11
C VAL A 120 -23.21 -31.57 -19.77
N GLY A 121 -23.20 -31.75 -21.09
CA GLY A 121 -24.39 -32.08 -21.89
C GLY A 121 -25.35 -30.91 -22.15
N GLY A 122 -25.00 -29.69 -21.75
CA GLY A 122 -25.78 -28.47 -21.99
C GLY A 122 -25.13 -27.49 -22.96
N PHE A 123 -25.80 -26.37 -23.21
CA PHE A 123 -25.28 -25.31 -24.08
C PHE A 123 -24.25 -24.44 -23.36
N LYS A 124 -23.16 -24.14 -24.05
CA LYS A 124 -22.18 -23.15 -23.59
C LYS A 124 -22.78 -21.76 -23.72
N ALA A 125 -22.67 -20.95 -22.67
CA ALA A 125 -23.14 -19.57 -22.67
C ALA A 125 -22.04 -18.63 -22.19
N ILE A 126 -21.96 -17.45 -22.81
CA ILE A 126 -21.18 -16.33 -22.32
C ILE A 126 -22.14 -15.39 -21.62
N HIS A 127 -21.93 -15.16 -20.32
CA HIS A 127 -22.79 -14.32 -19.49
C HIS A 127 -22.32 -12.86 -19.47
N SER A 128 -21.00 -12.64 -19.48
CA SER A 128 -20.43 -11.30 -19.43
C SER A 128 -19.06 -11.24 -20.10
N ILE A 129 -18.77 -10.09 -20.71
CA ILE A 129 -17.46 -9.74 -21.26
C ILE A 129 -17.10 -8.35 -20.74
N MET A 130 -16.11 -8.29 -19.86
CA MET A 130 -15.60 -7.07 -19.27
C MET A 130 -14.29 -6.66 -19.93
N ARG A 131 -14.22 -5.42 -20.41
CA ARG A 131 -12.99 -4.83 -20.97
C ARG A 131 -12.58 -3.63 -20.12
N PRO A 132 -11.58 -3.79 -19.23
CA PRO A 132 -10.99 -2.67 -18.51
C PRO A 132 -10.51 -1.58 -19.49
N ASN A 133 -10.87 -0.33 -19.23
CA ASN A 133 -10.41 0.83 -19.99
C ASN A 133 -9.60 1.78 -19.07
N GLY A 134 -8.45 2.25 -19.52
CA GLY A 134 -7.45 2.84 -18.61
C GLY A 134 -7.82 4.13 -17.87
N ALA A 135 -8.87 4.87 -18.28
CA ALA A 135 -9.20 6.17 -17.69
C ALA A 135 -10.15 6.09 -16.47
N ALA A 136 -11.10 5.16 -16.48
CA ALA A 136 -12.07 4.93 -15.41
C ALA A 136 -12.28 3.44 -15.14
N GLY A 137 -11.25 2.65 -15.43
CA GLY A 137 -11.30 1.20 -15.37
C GLY A 137 -11.36 0.66 -13.95
N PRO A 138 -11.70 -0.64 -13.85
CA PRO A 138 -11.76 -1.33 -12.59
C PRO A 138 -10.40 -1.36 -11.91
N ARG A 139 -10.41 -1.62 -10.61
CA ARG A 139 -9.26 -1.61 -9.72
C ARG A 139 -9.18 -2.92 -8.97
N LEU A 140 -7.96 -3.27 -8.62
CA LEU A 140 -7.64 -4.29 -7.65
C LEU A 140 -7.16 -3.58 -6.39
N TRP A 141 -7.80 -3.89 -5.27
CA TRP A 141 -7.36 -3.50 -3.94
C TRP A 141 -6.78 -4.71 -3.24
N LEU A 142 -5.73 -4.47 -2.46
CA LEU A 142 -5.15 -5.45 -1.56
C LEU A 142 -4.60 -4.71 -0.35
N ASP A 143 -4.68 -5.34 0.80
CA ASP A 143 -4.09 -4.81 2.01
C ASP A 143 -2.72 -5.42 2.24
N VAL A 144 -1.82 -4.61 2.79
CA VAL A 144 -0.42 -4.97 2.98
C VAL A 144 -0.01 -4.68 4.41
N THR A 145 0.82 -5.56 4.96
CA THR A 145 1.50 -5.33 6.22
C THR A 145 2.93 -4.93 5.90
N LEU A 146 3.32 -3.70 6.23
CA LEU A 146 4.70 -3.27 6.12
C LEU A 146 5.48 -3.90 7.28
N LYS A 147 6.27 -4.93 6.97
CA LYS A 147 7.16 -5.58 7.94
C LYS A 147 8.57 -5.01 7.83
N ASP A 148 9.27 -5.07 8.96
CA ASP A 148 10.72 -5.00 8.98
C ASP A 148 11.22 -6.19 8.15
N ALA A 149 11.90 -5.96 7.03
CA ALA A 149 12.56 -7.06 6.33
C ALA A 149 13.54 -7.70 7.31
N PRO A 150 13.54 -9.04 7.47
CA PRO A 150 14.48 -9.72 8.35
C PRO A 150 15.89 -9.53 7.80
N GLY A 151 16.56 -8.52 8.32
CA GLY A 151 17.96 -8.22 8.09
C GLY A 151 18.39 -7.37 9.27
N GLY A 152 19.16 -7.96 10.18
CA GLY A 152 19.98 -7.14 11.07
C GLY A 152 20.73 -6.13 10.21
N VAL A 153 20.98 -4.93 10.73
CA VAL A 153 21.57 -3.82 9.97
C VAL A 153 23.02 -4.11 9.50
N ASP A 154 23.50 -5.35 9.65
CA ASP A 154 24.76 -5.85 9.12
C ASP A 154 24.70 -6.15 7.61
N GLU A 155 23.50 -6.37 7.04
CA GLU A 155 23.29 -6.47 5.58
C GLU A 155 22.38 -5.30 5.15
N VAL A 156 22.98 -4.24 4.58
CA VAL A 156 22.32 -3.06 3.94
C VAL A 156 20.83 -2.96 4.27
N GLY A 157 20.46 -2.32 5.39
CA GLY A 157 19.08 -2.33 5.88
C GLY A 157 18.11 -1.73 4.86
N LYS A 158 17.46 -2.57 4.05
CA LYS A 158 16.47 -2.12 3.06
C LYS A 158 15.12 -2.01 3.73
N VAL A 159 14.45 -0.89 3.51
CA VAL A 159 13.06 -0.67 3.91
C VAL A 159 12.22 -1.12 2.74
N THR A 160 11.62 -2.30 2.85
CA THR A 160 10.82 -2.89 1.78
C THR A 160 9.35 -2.93 2.17
N ILE A 161 8.49 -2.49 1.26
CA ILE A 161 7.11 -2.97 1.21
C ILE A 161 7.17 -4.34 0.55
N ASP A 162 6.91 -5.37 1.34
CA ASP A 162 6.76 -6.74 0.85
C ASP A 162 5.26 -7.06 0.71
N LEU A 163 4.79 -7.07 -0.53
CA LEU A 163 3.42 -7.44 -0.88
C LEU A 163 3.22 -8.97 -0.84
N SER A 164 4.23 -9.79 -0.55
CA SER A 164 4.08 -11.27 -0.49
C SER A 164 3.17 -11.76 0.63
N GLN A 165 2.92 -10.90 1.62
CA GLN A 165 2.01 -11.13 2.73
C GLN A 165 0.70 -10.34 2.57
N MET A 166 0.35 -9.97 1.34
CA MET A 166 -0.90 -9.28 1.07
C MET A 166 -2.11 -10.19 1.33
N ASP A 167 -3.16 -9.55 1.81
CA ASP A 167 -4.46 -10.15 2.10
C ASP A 167 -5.57 -9.17 1.69
N ASP A 168 -6.82 -9.50 2.00
CA ASP A 168 -8.00 -8.68 1.69
C ASP A 168 -8.05 -8.22 0.22
N PHE A 169 -7.80 -9.14 -0.71
CA PHE A 169 -7.97 -8.87 -2.13
C PHE A 169 -9.43 -8.49 -2.42
N ASP A 170 -9.61 -7.42 -3.19
CA ASP A 170 -10.92 -6.97 -3.63
C ASP A 170 -10.87 -6.32 -5.02
N THR A 171 -11.99 -6.33 -5.75
CA THR A 171 -12.09 -5.71 -7.07
C THR A 171 -13.51 -5.30 -7.42
N ASP A 172 -13.63 -4.22 -8.19
CA ASP A 172 -14.87 -3.74 -8.80
C ASP A 172 -14.99 -4.18 -10.27
N LEU A 173 -14.17 -5.15 -10.70
CA LEU A 173 -14.23 -5.73 -12.05
C LEU A 173 -15.56 -6.42 -12.33
N PHE A 174 -16.26 -6.88 -11.29
CA PHE A 174 -17.58 -7.50 -11.37
C PHE A 174 -18.51 -6.90 -10.33
N SER A 175 -19.81 -6.95 -10.60
CA SER A 175 -20.86 -6.52 -9.66
C SER A 175 -21.51 -7.67 -8.92
N ASP A 176 -21.43 -8.90 -9.45
CA ASP A 176 -22.04 -10.07 -8.81
C ASP A 176 -21.10 -10.70 -7.76
N PRO A 177 -21.62 -11.10 -6.58
CA PRO A 177 -20.79 -11.60 -5.49
C PRO A 177 -19.94 -12.82 -5.83
N VAL A 178 -20.47 -13.75 -6.63
CA VAL A 178 -19.79 -15.00 -6.98
C VAL A 178 -18.55 -14.72 -7.85
N SER A 179 -18.69 -13.90 -8.90
CA SER A 179 -17.55 -13.53 -9.74
C SER A 179 -16.53 -12.69 -8.98
N VAL A 180 -16.96 -11.83 -8.05
CA VAL A 180 -16.05 -11.10 -7.16
C VAL A 180 -15.23 -12.08 -6.31
N ILE A 181 -15.86 -13.06 -5.65
CA ILE A 181 -15.15 -14.07 -4.84
C ILE A 181 -14.13 -14.85 -5.69
N ASN A 182 -14.53 -15.30 -6.87
CA ASN A 182 -13.65 -16.04 -7.77
C ASN A 182 -12.50 -15.17 -8.30
N ALA A 183 -12.77 -13.91 -8.63
CA ALA A 183 -11.72 -12.98 -9.06
C ALA A 183 -10.71 -12.72 -7.94
N ARG A 184 -11.16 -12.55 -6.70
CA ARG A 184 -10.29 -12.39 -5.53
C ARG A 184 -9.35 -13.57 -5.37
N GLU A 185 -9.88 -14.80 -5.44
CA GLU A 185 -9.06 -16.02 -5.31
C GLU A 185 -8.09 -16.20 -6.49
N PHE A 186 -8.53 -15.88 -7.71
CA PHE A 186 -7.68 -15.88 -8.90
C PHE A 186 -6.50 -14.93 -8.74
N PHE A 187 -6.74 -13.65 -8.44
CA PHE A 187 -5.66 -12.67 -8.30
C PHE A 187 -4.73 -13.01 -7.13
N LYS A 188 -5.27 -13.48 -6.01
CA LYS A 188 -4.44 -13.96 -4.89
C LYS A 188 -3.49 -15.07 -5.31
N THR A 189 -4.00 -16.06 -6.06
CA THR A 189 -3.21 -17.19 -6.56
C THR A 189 -2.18 -16.77 -7.61
N GLU A 190 -2.57 -15.93 -8.56
CA GLU A 190 -1.67 -15.45 -9.60
C GLU A 190 -0.55 -14.57 -9.04
N PHE A 191 -0.88 -13.65 -8.15
CA PHE A 191 0.16 -12.84 -7.53
C PHE A 191 1.20 -13.71 -6.82
N ALA A 192 0.78 -14.74 -6.07
CA ALA A 192 1.69 -15.64 -5.36
C ALA A 192 2.73 -16.34 -6.28
N LYS A 193 2.44 -16.49 -7.57
CA LYS A 193 3.37 -17.04 -8.57
C LYS A 193 4.41 -16.04 -9.06
N HIS A 194 4.20 -14.75 -8.81
CA HIS A 194 4.97 -13.62 -9.33
C HIS A 194 5.56 -12.74 -8.21
N PRO A 195 6.48 -13.27 -7.38
CA PRO A 195 7.08 -12.53 -6.27
C PRO A 195 7.83 -11.25 -6.69
N GLU A 196 8.29 -11.15 -7.93
CA GLU A 196 8.91 -9.96 -8.51
C GLU A 196 7.97 -8.75 -8.58
N LEU A 197 6.66 -8.99 -8.71
CA LEU A 197 5.62 -7.95 -8.69
C LEU A 197 5.37 -7.43 -7.27
N GLN A 198 5.85 -8.15 -6.26
CA GLN A 198 5.43 -7.98 -4.87
C GLN A 198 6.38 -7.12 -4.02
N VAL A 199 7.62 -6.86 -4.44
CA VAL A 199 8.58 -6.14 -3.55
C VAL A 199 8.88 -4.74 -4.05
N TYR A 200 8.68 -3.72 -3.19
CA TYR A 200 9.04 -2.33 -3.46
C TYR A 200 9.93 -1.79 -2.33
N ILE A 201 11.05 -1.16 -2.68
CA ILE A 201 12.02 -0.58 -1.75
C ILE A 201 11.70 0.91 -1.53
N LEU A 202 11.37 1.31 -0.31
CA LEU A 202 11.14 2.72 0.05
C LEU A 202 12.41 3.44 0.48
N GLY A 203 13.46 2.70 0.84
CA GLY A 203 14.73 3.31 1.23
C GLY A 203 15.77 2.27 1.59
N THR A 204 17.02 2.71 1.66
CA THR A 204 18.15 1.90 2.11
C THR A 204 18.86 2.65 3.22
N LEU A 205 18.97 2.04 4.38
CA LEU A 205 19.79 2.52 5.48
C LEU A 205 21.24 2.13 5.18
N SER A 206 22.09 3.14 5.03
CA SER A 206 23.51 2.95 4.77
C SER A 206 24.23 2.50 6.06
N THR A 207 25.15 1.56 5.91
CA THR A 207 25.96 1.01 7.00
C THR A 207 27.40 1.51 6.96
N GLN A 208 27.68 2.56 6.17
CA GLN A 208 29.05 3.04 5.98
C GLN A 208 29.74 3.32 7.33
N ALA A 209 30.96 2.78 7.45
CA ALA A 209 31.67 2.52 8.70
C ALA A 209 32.12 3.76 9.48
N ASP A 210 32.05 4.95 8.88
CA ASP A 210 32.61 6.19 9.46
C ASP A 210 31.55 7.19 9.96
N SER A 211 30.31 6.76 10.17
CA SER A 211 29.25 7.65 10.68
C SER A 211 28.75 7.23 12.06
N SER A 212 28.65 8.20 12.97
CA SER A 212 27.91 8.08 14.24
C SER A 212 26.40 7.83 14.05
N LEU A 213 25.94 7.77 12.80
CA LEU A 213 24.55 7.54 12.39
C LEU A 213 24.34 6.14 11.81
N LYS A 214 25.24 5.19 12.11
CA LYS A 214 25.06 3.80 11.71
C LYS A 214 23.83 3.22 12.43
N PRO A 215 22.76 2.83 11.70
CA PRO A 215 21.62 2.20 12.33
C PRO A 215 22.00 0.82 12.87
N LYS A 216 21.43 0.44 14.01
CA LYS A 216 21.54 -0.88 14.65
C LYS A 216 20.24 -1.66 14.54
N PHE A 217 19.11 -0.98 14.66
CA PHE A 217 17.78 -1.57 14.62
C PHE A 217 16.78 -0.55 14.08
N PHE A 218 15.77 -1.00 13.36
CA PHE A 218 14.66 -0.14 12.96
C PHE A 218 13.32 -0.87 13.05
N LYS A 219 12.25 -0.11 13.16
CA LYS A 219 10.85 -0.57 13.06
C LYS A 219 10.08 0.27 12.06
N VAL A 220 9.25 -0.39 11.26
CA VAL A 220 8.36 0.23 10.28
C VAL A 220 6.92 0.23 10.79
N HIS A 221 6.32 1.42 10.74
CA HIS A 221 4.92 1.66 11.06
C HIS A 221 4.22 2.44 9.96
N THR A 222 2.90 2.39 9.99
CA THR A 222 2.04 3.18 9.11
C THR A 222 1.16 4.09 9.94
N GLN A 223 0.98 5.33 9.49
CA GLN A 223 0.15 6.30 10.18
C GLN A 223 -0.76 7.01 9.19
N ALA A 224 -2.08 6.94 9.42
CA ALA A 224 -3.03 7.79 8.70
C ALA A 224 -2.84 9.25 9.13
N ALA A 225 -2.97 10.19 8.21
CA ALA A 225 -3.04 11.60 8.56
C ALA A 225 -4.32 11.87 9.39
N PRO A 226 -4.35 12.91 10.25
CA PRO A 226 -5.54 13.25 11.02
C PRO A 226 -6.78 13.38 10.12
N GLY A 227 -7.86 12.69 10.47
CA GLY A 227 -9.11 12.67 9.68
C GLY A 227 -9.08 11.84 8.39
N ALA A 228 -7.91 11.37 7.93
CA ALA A 228 -7.76 10.69 6.62
C ALA A 228 -8.38 9.28 6.55
N LYS A 229 -8.88 8.74 7.67
CA LYS A 229 -9.66 7.49 7.69
C LYS A 229 -11.13 7.70 7.33
N ILE A 230 -11.62 8.94 7.37
CA ILE A 230 -13.01 9.27 7.08
C ILE A 230 -13.18 9.36 5.55
N ARG A 231 -14.00 8.49 4.96
CA ARG A 231 -14.20 8.41 3.50
C ARG A 231 -14.64 9.72 2.84
N SER A 232 -15.38 10.57 3.57
CA SER A 232 -15.85 11.87 3.08
C SER A 232 -14.82 12.99 3.25
N ALA A 233 -13.69 12.75 3.90
CA ALA A 233 -12.68 13.78 4.13
C ALA A 233 -11.89 14.08 2.85
N PRO A 234 -11.53 15.35 2.57
CA PRO A 234 -10.72 15.71 1.40
C PRO A 234 -9.34 15.03 1.35
N ASN A 235 -8.78 14.71 2.53
CA ASN A 235 -7.51 14.03 2.70
C ASN A 235 -7.66 12.51 2.87
N TYR A 236 -8.77 11.92 2.43
CA TYR A 236 -8.99 10.48 2.57
C TYR A 236 -7.82 9.66 2.00
N GLY A 237 -7.37 8.70 2.79
CA GLY A 237 -6.23 7.84 2.49
C GLY A 237 -4.86 8.51 2.58
N ASP A 238 -4.75 9.79 2.98
CA ASP A 238 -3.47 10.40 3.32
C ASP A 238 -2.84 9.77 4.56
N GLY A 239 -1.51 9.74 4.58
CA GLY A 239 -0.74 9.18 5.67
C GLY A 239 0.73 9.06 5.32
N ALA A 240 1.45 8.28 6.12
CA ALA A 240 2.87 8.09 6.00
C ALA A 240 3.34 6.70 6.45
N VAL A 241 4.45 6.26 5.85
CA VAL A 241 5.31 5.22 6.41
C VAL A 241 6.28 5.89 7.36
N VAL A 242 6.33 5.41 8.60
CA VAL A 242 7.14 5.95 9.69
C VAL A 242 8.15 4.90 10.11
N LEU A 243 9.42 5.26 10.10
CA LEU A 243 10.51 4.40 10.53
C LEU A 243 11.06 4.95 11.83
N PHE A 244 11.17 4.07 12.81
CA PHE A 244 11.83 4.36 14.07
C PHE A 244 13.17 3.65 14.08
N VAL A 245 14.25 4.38 14.35
CA VAL A 245 15.62 3.89 14.18
C VAL A 245 16.39 4.05 15.49
N THR A 246 17.06 2.98 15.89
CA THR A 246 18.09 2.97 16.94
C THR A 246 19.45 2.90 16.27
N LEU A 247 20.37 3.77 16.65
CA LEU A 247 21.74 3.83 16.16
C LEU A 247 22.68 2.94 16.98
N GLU A 248 23.87 2.66 16.46
CA GLU A 248 24.93 2.03 17.27
C GLU A 248 25.28 2.91 18.48
N GLY A 249 25.32 2.30 19.67
CA GLY A 249 25.48 3.02 20.95
C GLY A 249 24.18 3.52 21.58
N GLY A 250 23.05 3.47 20.86
CA GLY A 250 21.72 3.80 21.38
C GLY A 250 21.09 2.70 22.24
N LEU A 251 20.15 3.09 23.10
CA LEU A 251 19.38 2.16 23.93
C LEU A 251 18.30 1.49 23.07
N THR A 252 18.37 0.17 22.90
CA THR A 252 17.32 -0.59 22.18
C THR A 252 16.07 -0.67 23.04
N VAL A 253 14.99 0.02 22.64
CA VAL A 253 13.70 -0.08 23.31
C VAL A 253 12.87 -1.18 22.67
N VAL A 254 12.77 -2.32 23.35
CA VAL A 254 11.79 -3.36 22.98
C VAL A 254 10.41 -2.86 23.39
N PHE A 255 9.56 -2.56 22.42
CA PHE A 255 8.15 -2.21 22.65
C PHE A 255 7.44 -3.40 23.31
N GLN A 256 7.36 -3.40 24.64
CA GLN A 256 6.47 -4.29 25.38
C GLN A 256 5.03 -3.85 25.09
N ARG A 257 4.17 -4.77 24.66
CA ARG A 257 2.74 -4.56 24.40
C ARG A 257 2.06 -3.95 25.64
N LYS A 258 2.04 -2.62 25.74
CA LYS A 258 1.11 -1.90 26.61
C LYS A 258 0.39 -0.87 25.77
N THR A 259 -0.90 -1.13 25.62
CA THR A 259 -1.94 -0.27 25.08
C THR A 259 -1.75 1.16 25.59
N ALA A 260 -1.22 2.03 24.75
CA ALA A 260 -1.33 3.46 24.90
C ALA A 260 -2.14 3.96 23.71
N ILE A 261 -3.40 4.27 23.97
CA ILE A 261 -4.28 4.98 23.04
C ILE A 261 -3.67 6.36 22.89
N LEU A 262 -3.02 6.63 21.75
CA LEU A 262 -2.54 7.95 21.40
C LEU A 262 -3.62 8.62 20.56
N SER A 263 -4.45 9.43 21.21
CA SER A 263 -5.23 10.47 20.54
C SER A 263 -4.26 11.62 20.25
N ILE A 264 -3.96 11.85 18.97
CA ILE A 264 -3.43 13.13 18.47
C ILE A 264 -4.50 13.72 17.56
#